data_AF-A0A2N5A6S2-F1
#
_entry.id   AF-A0A2N5A6S2-F1
#
_cell.length_a   1.000
_cell.length_b   1.000
_cell.length_c   1.000
_cell.angle_alpha   90.00
_cell.angle_beta   90.00
_cell.angle_gamma   90.00
#
_symmetry.space_group_name_H-M   'P 1'
#
loop_
_entity.id
_entity.type
_entity.pdbx_description
1 polymer ?
#
loop_
_entity_poly.entity_id
_entity_poly.type
_entity_poly.pdbx_seq_one_letter_code
_entity_poly.pdbx_strand_id
1 'polypeptide(L)' 'LGTYYSLVLPYPLIFLAVWLLLLVGWYLVGLPIGPGIYPRLP' A
#
# COMPACT_ATOMS: atom_id res chain seq x y z
N LEU A 1 22.05 -8.37 -16.70
CA LEU A 1 21.54 -7.67 -15.50
C LEU A 1 20.24 -6.91 -15.78
N GLY A 2 20.16 -6.05 -16.82
CA GLY A 2 18.93 -5.29 -17.13
C GLY A 2 17.68 -6.12 -17.46
N THR A 3 17.81 -7.30 -18.06
CA THR A 3 16.68 -8.20 -18.37
C THR A 3 16.05 -8.82 -17.13
N TYR A 4 16.86 -9.24 -16.15
CA TYR A 4 16.38 -9.73 -14.86
C TYR A 4 15.65 -8.64 -14.09
N TYR A 5 16.23 -7.44 -14.02
CA TYR A 5 15.57 -6.31 -13.37
C TYR A 5 14.27 -5.94 -14.08
N SER A 6 14.25 -5.87 -15.42
CA SER A 6 13.01 -5.57 -16.15
C SER A 6 11.92 -6.62 -15.95
N LEU A 7 12.29 -7.90 -15.75
CA LEU A 7 11.35 -8.97 -15.47
C LEU A 7 10.82 -8.89 -14.03
N VAL A 8 11.66 -8.50 -13.07
CA VAL A 8 11.30 -8.46 -11.65
C VAL A 8 10.66 -7.13 -11.23
N LEU A 9 10.99 -6.00 -11.90
CA LEU A 9 10.49 -4.65 -11.60
C LEU A 9 8.96 -4.50 -11.50
N PRO A 10 8.13 -5.10 -12.37
CA PRO A 10 6.68 -4.89 -12.29
C PRO A 10 6.07 -5.41 -10.98
N TYR A 11 6.60 -6.49 -10.41
CA TYR A 11 6.05 -7.11 -9.19
C TYR A 11 6.07 -6.17 -7.97
N PRO A 12 7.21 -5.59 -7.54
CA PRO A 12 7.24 -4.66 -6.41
C PRO A 12 6.49 -3.37 -6.71
N LEU A 13 6.44 -2.90 -7.95
CA LEU A 13 5.66 -1.70 -8.32
C LEU A 13 4.16 -1.93 -8.13
N ILE A 14 3.63 -3.07 -8.60
CA ILE A 14 2.22 -3.43 -8.42
C ILE A 14 1.91 -3.65 -6.94
N PHE A 15 2.79 -4.37 -6.22
CA PHE A 15 2.63 -4.58 -4.78
C PHE A 15 2.56 -3.25 -4.03
N LEU A 16 3.49 -2.34 -4.29
CA LEU A 16 3.54 -1.03 -3.66
C LEU A 16 2.30 -0.19 -4.00
N ALA A 17 1.87 -0.18 -5.27
CA ALA A 17 0.69 0.56 -5.69
C ALA A 17 -0.58 0.04 -4.99
N VAL A 18 -0.81 -1.28 -4.99
CA VAL A 18 -1.96 -1.89 -4.34
C VAL A 18 -1.93 -1.66 -2.83
N TRP A 19 -0.77 -1.81 -2.21
CA TRP A 19 -0.62 -1.60 -0.77
C TRP A 19 -0.90 -0.16 -0.36
N LEU A 20 -0.41 0.82 -1.14
CA LEU A 20 -0.71 2.23 -0.91
C LEU A 20 -2.19 2.55 -1.10
N LEU A 21 -2.84 2.01 -2.13
CA LEU A 21 -4.26 2.19 -2.34
C LEU A 21 -5.09 1.62 -1.19
N LEU A 22 -4.72 0.45 -0.68
CA LEU A 22 -5.36 -0.14 0.49
C LEU A 22 -5.20 0.76 1.71
N LEU A 23 -3.99 1.25 1.99
CA LEU A 23 -3.74 2.15 3.12
C LEU A 23 -4.52 3.45 3.01
N VAL A 24 -4.47 4.11 1.85
CA VAL A 24 -5.18 5.37 1.61
C VAL A 24 -6.69 5.15 1.75
N GLY A 25 -7.24 4.12 1.10
CA GLY A 25 -8.64 3.76 1.24
C GLY A 25 -9.03 3.49 2.69
N TRP A 26 -8.18 2.78 3.44
CA TRP A 26 -8.40 2.49 4.86
C TRP A 26 -8.47 3.75 5.73
N TYR A 27 -7.57 4.70 5.50
CA TYR A 27 -7.55 6.00 6.18
C TYR A 27 -8.78 6.84 5.84
N LEU A 28 -9.22 6.83 4.57
CA LEU A 28 -10.40 7.58 4.13
C LEU A 28 -11.71 7.01 4.68
N VAL A 29 -11.83 5.68 4.79
CA VAL A 29 -13.00 5.01 5.37
C VAL A 29 -12.99 5.10 6.91
N GLY A 30 -11.83 5.36 7.52
CA GLY A 30 -11.70 5.47 8.97
C GLY A 30 -11.80 4.12 9.69
N LEU A 31 -11.41 3.03 9.03
CA LEU A 31 -11.40 1.70 9.64
C LEU A 31 -10.33 1.62 10.74
N PRO A 32 -10.59 0.89 11.85
CA PRO A 32 -9.61 0.76 12.92
C PRO A 32 -8.32 0.11 12.38
N ILE A 33 -7.17 0.72 12.67
CA ILE A 33 -5.85 0.17 12.33
C ILE A 33 -5.43 -0.90 13.36
N GLY A 34 -5.96 -0.77 14.57
CA GLY A 34 -5.75 -1.72 15.66
C GLY A 34 -6.86 -1.59 16.71
N PRO A 35 -6.83 -2.41 17.77
CA PRO A 35 -7.86 -2.40 18.81
C PRO A 35 -7.98 -1.01 19.46
N GLY A 36 -9.09 -0.31 19.18
CA GLY A 36 -9.36 1.04 19.69
C GLY A 36 -8.57 2.18 19.01
N ILE A 37 -7.76 1.91 17.99
CA ILE A 37 -6.94 2.90 17.29
C ILE A 37 -7.52 3.15 15.90
N TYR A 38 -8.01 4.37 15.68
CA TYR A 38 -8.56 4.81 14.40
C TYR A 38 -7.59 5.77 13.71
N PRO A 39 -7.42 5.66 12.38
CA PRO A 39 -6.65 6.62 11.61
C PRO A 39 -7.24 8.01 11.77
N ARG A 40 -6.40 8.98 12.13
CA ARG A 40 -6.74 10.40 12.10
C ARG A 40 -5.72 11.10 11.24
N LEU A 41 -6.17 11.77 10.20
CA LEU A 41 -5.35 12.76 9.50
C LEU A 41 -5.45 14.07 10.31
N PRO A 42 -4.32 14.73 10.63
CA PRO A 42 -4.36 16.04 11.28
C PRO A 42 -5.02 17.09 10.40
#